data_AF-K7MGM8-F1
#
_entry.id   AF-K7MGM8-F1
#
_cell.length_a   1.000
_cell.length_b   1.000
_cell.length_c   1.000
_cell.angle_alpha   90.00
_cell.angle_beta   90.00
_cell.angle_gamma   90.00
#
_symmetry.space_group_name_H-M   'P 1'
#
loop_
_entity.id
_entity.type
_entity.pdbx_description
1 polymer ?
#
loop_
_entity_poly.entity_id
_entity_poly.type
_entity_poly.pdbx_seq_one_letter_code
_entity_poly.pdbx_strand_id
1 'polypeptide(L)' 'MFGGLAAGSLAVPNRSNEPPEQLYATQLSQLQEMGFFDTQENIRALIATSGNIHAAVELEGHPEELG' A
#
# COMPACT_ATOMS: atom_id res chain seq x y z
N MET A 1 48.69 16.95 -11.83
CA MET A 1 47.63 17.97 -11.84
C MET A 1 46.51 17.47 -10.94
N PHE A 2 46.10 18.30 -9.98
CA PHE A 2 45.10 18.04 -8.95
C PHE A 2 43.69 18.06 -9.55
N GLY A 3 42.77 17.26 -9.01
CA GLY A 3 41.37 17.28 -9.39
C GLY A 3 40.54 16.32 -8.55
N GLY A 4 40.37 16.65 -7.27
CA GLY A 4 39.39 16.01 -6.39
C GLY A 4 38.06 16.75 -6.45
N LEU A 5 36.99 16.04 -6.81
CA LEU A 5 35.62 16.27 -6.36
C LEU A 5 35.13 14.88 -5.89
N ALA A 6 34.96 14.58 -4.60
CA ALA A 6 34.04 15.18 -3.62
C ALA A 6 32.58 15.11 -4.07
N ALA A 7 31.92 14.01 -3.70
CA ALA A 7 30.57 13.98 -3.13
C ALA A 7 30.13 12.52 -3.05
N GLY A 8 30.33 11.93 -1.87
CA GLY A 8 29.81 10.62 -1.55
C GLY A 8 28.31 10.58 -1.71
N SER A 9 27.85 9.47 -2.28
CA SER A 9 26.70 8.72 -1.78
C SER A 9 25.54 9.60 -1.34
N LEU A 10 24.76 10.05 -2.33
CA LEU A 10 23.32 10.13 -2.14
C LEU A 10 22.89 8.71 -1.74
N ALA A 11 22.86 8.46 -0.44
CA ALA A 11 22.16 7.34 0.14
C ALA A 11 20.75 7.45 -0.41
N VAL A 12 20.46 6.66 -1.44
CA VAL A 12 19.10 6.49 -1.96
C VAL A 12 18.28 6.14 -0.73
N PRO A 13 17.40 7.02 -0.24
CA PRO A 13 16.58 6.67 0.89
C PRO A 13 15.84 5.44 0.44
N ASN A 14 16.13 4.33 1.15
CA ASN A 14 15.59 3.01 0.94
C ASN A 14 14.12 3.20 0.57
N ARG A 15 13.79 3.03 -0.72
CA ARG A 15 12.40 3.14 -1.17
C ARG A 15 11.67 2.18 -0.26
N SER A 16 10.80 2.70 0.59
CA SER A 16 10.07 1.91 1.55
C SER A 16 9.28 0.86 0.76
N ASN A 17 9.90 -0.28 0.49
CA ASN A 17 9.30 -1.46 -0.10
C ASN A 17 8.52 -2.19 0.99
N GLU A 18 7.95 -1.42 1.91
CA GLU A 18 7.04 -1.93 2.90
C GLU A 18 5.86 -2.48 2.10
N PRO A 19 5.51 -3.76 2.29
CA PRO A 19 4.36 -4.31 1.60
C PRO A 19 3.12 -3.48 1.97
N PRO A 20 2.16 -3.33 1.04
CA PRO A 20 0.92 -2.60 1.33
C PRO A 20 0.19 -3.20 2.55
N GLU A 21 0.37 -4.49 2.82
CA GLU A 21 -0.06 -5.18 4.05
C GLU A 21 0.39 -4.47 5.33
N GLN A 22 1.64 -3.99 5.37
CA GLN A 22 2.19 -3.30 6.53
C GLN A 22 1.79 -1.82 6.57
N LEU A 23 1.75 -1.17 5.40
CA LEU A 23 1.28 0.21 5.28
C LEU A 23 -0.19 0.34 5.70
N TYR A 24 -0.99 -0.66 5.35
CA TYR A 24 -2.42 -0.68 5.57
C TYR A 24 -2.88 -1.60 6.71
N ALA A 25 -1.98 -2.00 7.62
CA ALA A 25 -2.29 -2.95 8.69
C ALA A 25 -3.51 -2.51 9.54
N THR A 26 -3.61 -1.22 9.85
CA THR A 26 -4.74 -0.64 10.60
C THR A 26 -6.05 -0.70 9.81
N GLN A 27 -6.00 -0.50 8.50
CA GLN A 27 -7.15 -0.55 7.61
C GLN A 27 -7.62 -2.00 7.41
N LEU A 28 -6.67 -2.92 7.27
CA LEU A 28 -6.92 -4.35 7.19
C LEU A 28 -7.60 -4.88 8.45
N SER A 29 -7.14 -4.46 9.63
CA SER A 29 -7.80 -4.84 10.89
C SER A 29 -9.27 -4.38 10.91
N GLN A 30 -9.54 -3.13 10.50
CA GLN A 30 -10.91 -2.61 10.46
C GLN A 30 -11.78 -3.36 9.43
N LEU A 31 -11.22 -3.70 8.27
CA LEU A 31 -11.88 -4.52 7.25
C LEU A 31 -12.22 -5.92 7.81
N GLN A 32 -11.29 -6.55 8.51
CA GLN A 32 -11.51 -7.84 9.17
C GLN A 32 -12.61 -7.76 10.25
N GLU A 33 -12.67 -6.68 11.01
CA GLU A 33 -13.75 -6.45 11.98
C GLU A 33 -15.13 -6.30 11.32
N MET A 34 -15.18 -5.82 10.07
CA MET A 34 -16.41 -5.74 9.27
C MET A 34 -16.77 -7.04 8.55
N GLY A 35 -15.86 -8.02 8.50
CA GLY A 35 -16.05 -9.31 7.83
C GLY A 35 -15.26 -9.50 6.53
N PHE A 36 -14.44 -8.53 6.14
CA PHE A 36 -13.53 -8.65 4.98
C PHE A 36 -12.19 -9.24 5.43
N PHE A 37 -12.08 -10.57 5.39
CA PHE A 37 -10.86 -11.28 5.81
C PHE A 37 -9.79 -11.39 4.70
N ASP A 38 -10.18 -11.16 3.46
CA ASP A 38 -9.31 -11.25 2.28
C ASP A 38 -8.31 -10.11 2.23
N THR A 39 -7.16 -10.30 2.87
CA THR A 39 -6.10 -9.28 2.95
C THR A 39 -5.67 -8.77 1.56
N GLN A 40 -5.54 -9.67 0.58
CA GLN A 40 -5.15 -9.28 -0.78
C GLN A 40 -6.24 -8.49 -1.52
N GLU A 41 -7.51 -8.80 -1.31
CA GLU A 41 -8.64 -8.08 -1.91
C GLU A 41 -8.75 -6.70 -1.26
N ASN A 42 -8.79 -6.67 0.08
CA ASN A 42 -8.72 -5.46 0.89
C ASN A 42 -7.58 -4.53 0.49
N ILE A 43 -6.37 -5.06 0.27
CA ILE A 43 -5.23 -4.26 -0.18
C ILE A 43 -5.46 -3.64 -1.54
N ARG A 44 -6.00 -4.42 -2.50
CA ARG A 44 -6.31 -3.91 -3.83
C ARG A 44 -7.35 -2.79 -3.73
N ALA A 45 -8.37 -2.98 -2.91
CA ALA A 45 -9.38 -1.96 -2.65
C ALA A 45 -8.78 -0.72 -1.97
N LEU A 46 -7.94 -0.89 -0.94
CA LEU A 46 -7.26 0.21 -0.26
C LEU A 46 -6.26 0.93 -1.16
N ILE A 47 -5.55 0.24 -2.04
CA ILE A 47 -4.68 0.89 -3.04
C ILE A 47 -5.52 1.72 -3.99
N ALA A 48 -6.62 1.18 -4.50
CA ALA A 48 -7.53 1.89 -5.40
C ALA A 48 -8.16 3.13 -4.73
N THR A 49 -8.40 3.07 -3.43
CA THR A 49 -9.04 4.15 -2.65
C THR A 49 -8.05 5.00 -1.86
N SER A 50 -6.75 4.82 -2.10
CA SER A 50 -5.67 5.53 -1.40
C SER A 50 -5.70 5.39 0.14
N GLY A 51 -6.14 4.25 0.66
CA GLY A 51 -6.19 3.90 2.08
C GLY A 51 -7.51 4.22 2.77
N ASN A 52 -8.56 4.54 2.00
CA ASN A 52 -9.90 4.79 2.55
C ASN A 52 -10.66 3.46 2.71
N ILE A 53 -10.90 3.06 3.96
CA ILE A 53 -11.60 1.82 4.31
C ILE A 53 -13.05 1.84 3.83
N HIS A 54 -13.78 2.95 4.02
CA HIS A 54 -15.19 3.03 3.62
C HIS A 54 -15.33 2.89 2.10
N ALA A 55 -14.51 3.62 1.34
CA ALA A 55 -14.48 3.49 -0.10
C ALA A 55 -13.96 2.11 -0.55
N ALA A 56 -13.05 1.49 0.21
CA ALA A 56 -12.52 0.17 -0.09
C ALA A 56 -13.60 -0.91 0.10
N VAL A 57 -14.41 -0.81 1.16
CA VAL A 57 -15.59 -1.67 1.37
C VAL A 57 -16.61 -1.50 0.24
N GLU A 58 -16.85 -0.25 -0.18
CA GLU A 58 -17.73 0.01 -1.32
C GLU A 58 -17.20 -0.68 -2.59
N LEU A 59 -15.88 -0.64 -2.83
CA LEU A 59 -15.24 -1.29 -3.98
C LEU A 59 -15.17 -2.83 -3.88
N GLU A 60 -14.83 -3.39 -2.71
CA GLU A 60 -14.86 -4.84 -2.41
C GLU A 60 -16.25 -5.43 -2.66
N GLY A 61 -17.30 -4.67 -2.33
CA GLY A 61 -18.69 -5.06 -2.56
C GLY A 61 -19.09 -5.24 -4.02
N HIS A 62 -18.21 -4.90 -4.97
CA HIS A 62 -18.42 -5.06 -6.41
C HIS A 62 -17.47 -6.12 -7.02
N PRO A 63 -17.77 -7.43 -6.88
CA PRO A 63 -16.91 -8.51 -7.38
C PRO A 63 -17.01 -8.79 -8.90
N GLU A 64 -17.47 -7.85 -9.74
CA GLU A 64 -17.78 -8.13 -11.15
C GLU A 64 -17.04 -7.17 -12.12
N GLU A 65 -16.32 -7.76 -13.09
CA GLU A 65 -15.77 -7.15 -14.33
C GLU A 65 -14.29 -6.69 -14.31
N LEU A 66 -13.34 -7.64 -14.34
CA LEU A 66 -12.18 -7.58 -15.25
C LEU A 66 -11.71 -9.01 -15.57
N GLY A 67 -12.56 -9.73 -16.32
CA GLY A 67 -12.17 -10.89 -17.12
C GLY A 67 -12.14 -10.51 -18.58
#